data_AF-J9S2H0-F1
#
_entry.id   AF-J9S2H0-F1
#
_cell.length_a   1.000
_cell.length_b   1.000
_cell.length_c   1.000
_cell.angle_alpha   90.00
_cell.angle_beta   90.00
_cell.angle_gamma   90.00
#
_symmetry.space_group_name_H-M   'P 1'
#
loop_
_entity.id
_entity.type
_entity.pdbx_description
1 polymer ?
#
loop_
_entity_poly.entity_id
_entity_poly.type
_entity_poly.pdbx_seq_one_letter_code
_entity_poly.pdbx_strand_id
1 'polypeptide(L)'
;LMKIVNNAFIDLPAPSNISSWWNFGSLLGICLILQILTGLFLAMHYTADTATAFSSVTHICRDVNYGWIIRYMHANGASMFFICLFMHVGRGLYYGSYTFLETWNIGVILLF
;
A
#
# COMPACT_ATOMS: atom_id res chain seq x y z
N LEU A 1 -10.69 22.10 -6.25
CA LEU A 1 -10.68 20.75 -5.64
C LEU A 1 -11.74 19.82 -6.27
N MET A 2 -13.03 20.13 -6.19
CA MET A 2 -14.11 19.25 -6.69
C MET A 2 -13.96 18.81 -8.15
N LYS A 3 -13.54 19.70 -9.05
CA LYS A 3 -13.32 19.36 -10.46
C LYS A 3 -12.29 18.23 -10.67
N ILE A 4 -11.23 18.20 -9.87
CA ILE A 4 -10.18 17.17 -9.96
C ILE A 4 -10.75 15.82 -9.51
N VAL A 5 -11.45 15.80 -8.38
CA VAL A 5 -12.11 14.60 -7.86
C VAL A 5 -13.13 14.06 -8.86
N ASN A 6 -13.96 14.94 -9.44
CA ASN A 6 -14.98 14.53 -10.39
C ASN A 6 -14.36 13.85 -11.62
N ASN A 7 -13.38 14.50 -12.24
CA ASN A 7 -12.79 14.02 -13.48
C ASN A 7 -11.94 12.74 -13.31
N ALA A 8 -11.34 12.54 -12.13
CA ALA A 8 -10.44 11.42 -11.88
C ALA A 8 -11.11 10.23 -11.17
N PHE A 9 -12.28 10.43 -10.54
CA PHE A 9 -12.87 9.42 -9.65
C PHE A 9 -14.37 9.16 -9.86
N ILE A 10 -15.16 10.19 -10.25
CA ILE A 10 -16.63 10.06 -10.38
C ILE A 10 -17.01 9.84 -11.85
N ASP A 11 -16.70 10.80 -12.70
CA ASP A 11 -17.09 10.80 -14.12
C ASP A 11 -15.93 10.32 -15.02
N LEU A 12 -15.02 9.50 -14.47
CA LEU A 12 -13.92 8.92 -15.24
C LEU A 12 -14.49 7.86 -16.22
N PRO A 13 -14.29 8.01 -17.55
CA PRO A 13 -14.71 6.98 -18.49
C PRO A 13 -13.82 5.74 -18.36
N ALA A 14 -14.40 4.63 -17.90
CA ALA A 14 -13.73 3.34 -17.77
C ALA A 14 -14.23 2.34 -18.83
N PRO A 15 -13.37 1.48 -19.40
CA PRO A 15 -13.81 0.38 -20.26
C PRO A 15 -14.75 -0.56 -19.52
N SER A 16 -15.83 -1.00 -20.16
CA SER A 16 -16.88 -1.82 -19.53
C SER A 16 -16.45 -3.27 -19.23
N ASN A 17 -15.35 -3.72 -19.82
CA ASN A 17 -14.87 -5.10 -19.76
C ASN A 17 -13.57 -5.28 -18.96
N ILE A 18 -13.22 -4.33 -18.07
CA ILE A 18 -12.09 -4.53 -17.15
C ILE A 18 -12.38 -5.68 -16.18
N SER A 19 -11.41 -6.57 -16.01
CA SER A 19 -11.53 -7.75 -15.15
C SER A 19 -11.09 -7.45 -13.71
N SER A 20 -11.17 -8.46 -12.83
CA SER A 20 -10.73 -8.34 -11.43
C SER A 20 -9.27 -7.89 -11.27
N TRP A 21 -8.42 -8.13 -12.27
CA TRP A 21 -7.02 -7.72 -12.30
C TRP A 21 -6.83 -6.18 -12.26
N TRP A 22 -7.84 -5.40 -12.66
CA TRP A 22 -7.78 -3.94 -12.56
C TRP A 22 -7.95 -3.39 -11.15
N ASN A 23 -8.41 -4.20 -10.20
CA ASN A 23 -8.56 -3.78 -8.80
C ASN A 23 -7.22 -3.62 -8.06
N PHE A 24 -6.13 -4.24 -8.53
CA PHE A 24 -4.86 -4.19 -7.81
C PHE A 24 -4.26 -2.78 -7.72
N GLY A 25 -4.64 -1.85 -8.61
CA GLY A 25 -4.22 -0.45 -8.50
C GLY A 25 -4.83 0.26 -7.28
N SER A 26 -6.15 0.11 -7.06
CA SER A 26 -6.81 0.70 -5.88
C SER A 26 -6.42 -0.02 -4.59
N LEU A 27 -6.24 -1.34 -4.63
CA LEU A 27 -5.75 -2.09 -3.47
C LEU A 27 -4.34 -1.66 -3.05
N LEU A 28 -3.44 -1.33 -3.99
CA LEU A 28 -2.13 -0.74 -3.67
C LEU A 28 -2.28 0.61 -2.95
N GLY A 29 -3.19 1.46 -3.41
CA GLY A 29 -3.51 2.73 -2.72
C GLY A 29 -4.01 2.52 -1.30
N ILE A 30 -4.88 1.52 -1.08
CA ILE A 30 -5.36 1.14 0.25
C ILE A 30 -4.22 0.60 1.11
N CYS A 31 -3.35 -0.27 0.56
CA CYS A 31 -2.19 -0.80 1.28
C CYS A 31 -1.26 0.35 1.71
N LEU A 32 -0.99 1.33 0.84
CA LEU A 32 -0.16 2.48 1.17
C LEU A 32 -0.75 3.31 2.32
N ILE A 33 -2.04 3.64 2.26
CA ILE A 33 -2.71 4.40 3.33
C ILE A 33 -2.66 3.61 4.64
N LEU A 34 -2.96 2.30 4.60
CA LEU A 34 -2.91 1.43 5.77
C LEU A 34 -1.51 1.38 6.38
N GLN A 35 -0.47 1.22 5.57
CA GLN A 35 0.93 1.20 6.03
C GLN A 35 1.37 2.53 6.63
N ILE A 36 1.02 3.66 6.01
CA ILE A 36 1.35 5.00 6.54
C ILE A 36 0.67 5.22 7.90
N LEU A 37 -0.64 4.93 8.00
CA LEU A 37 -1.37 5.11 9.25
C LEU A 37 -0.81 4.21 10.35
N THR A 38 -0.73 2.90 10.11
CA THR A 38 -0.21 1.97 11.11
C THR A 38 1.24 2.25 11.49
N GLY A 39 2.10 2.58 10.50
CA GLY A 39 3.50 2.92 10.73
C GLY A 39 3.66 4.18 11.58
N LEU A 40 2.84 5.20 11.35
CA LEU A 40 2.84 6.42 12.15
C LEU A 40 2.49 6.13 13.62
N PHE A 41 1.45 5.33 13.88
CA PHE A 41 1.08 4.95 15.25
C PHE A 41 2.14 4.08 15.93
N LEU A 42 2.83 3.20 15.19
CA LEU A 42 3.96 2.43 15.72
C LEU A 42 5.15 3.34 16.06
N ALA A 43 5.46 4.30 15.20
CA ALA A 43 6.56 5.23 15.38
C ALA A 43 6.42 6.10 16.65
N MET A 44 5.19 6.41 17.08
CA MET A 44 4.93 7.11 18.34
C MET A 44 5.40 6.36 19.59
N HIS A 45 5.62 5.05 19.50
CA HIS A 45 5.99 4.17 20.62
C HIS A 45 7.31 3.41 20.40
N TYR A 46 7.91 3.53 19.22
CA TYR A 46 9.16 2.85 18.86
C TYR A 46 10.38 3.70 19.22
N THR A 47 11.47 3.04 19.65
CA THR A 47 12.77 3.68 19.87
C THR A 47 13.82 3.09 18.93
N ALA A 48 14.51 3.93 18.16
CA ALA A 48 15.48 3.50 17.15
C ALA A 48 16.88 3.13 17.70
N ASP A 49 17.10 3.27 19.01
CA ASP A 49 18.37 2.89 19.64
C ASP A 49 18.54 1.37 19.69
N THR A 50 19.72 0.87 19.34
CA THR A 50 19.98 -0.57 19.22
C THR A 50 19.80 -1.34 20.54
N ALA A 51 19.99 -0.69 21.70
CA ALA A 51 19.79 -1.33 23.00
C ALA A 51 18.30 -1.49 23.36
N THR A 52 17.40 -0.67 22.79
CA THR A 52 15.98 -0.64 23.14
C THR A 52 15.02 -0.92 21.98
N ALA A 53 15.52 -1.07 20.75
CA ALA A 53 14.69 -1.31 19.57
C ALA A 53 13.77 -2.53 19.73
N PHE A 54 14.31 -3.68 20.15
CA PHE A 54 13.50 -4.88 20.35
C PHE A 54 12.50 -4.72 21.50
N SER A 55 12.94 -4.19 22.65
CA SER A 55 12.07 -4.04 23.82
C SER A 55 10.93 -3.06 23.56
N SER A 56 11.15 -1.98 22.81
CA SER A 56 10.08 -1.05 22.40
C SER A 56 9.00 -1.71 21.53
N VAL A 57 9.38 -2.61 20.61
CA VAL A 57 8.40 -3.40 19.83
C VAL A 57 7.62 -4.36 20.72
N THR A 58 8.27 -4.97 21.72
CA THR A 58 7.56 -5.83 22.68
C THR A 58 6.60 -5.04 23.56
N HIS A 59 6.98 -3.83 23.98
CA HIS A 59 6.14 -2.89 24.72
C HIS A 59 4.92 -2.48 23.90
N ILE A 60 5.08 -2.17 22.59
CA ILE A 60 3.95 -1.93 21.68
C ILE A 60 2.96 -3.09 21.69
N CYS A 61 3.44 -4.33 21.60
CA CYS A 61 2.55 -5.48 21.52
C CYS A 61 1.85 -5.82 22.84
N ARG A 62 2.45 -5.52 23.98
CA ARG A 62 1.95 -5.98 25.30
C ARG A 62 1.27 -4.88 26.11
N ASP A 63 1.79 -3.66 26.03
CA ASP A 63 1.46 -2.60 26.99
C ASP A 63 0.73 -1.43 26.33
N VAL A 64 0.85 -1.25 25.00
CA VAL A 64 0.09 -0.24 24.25
C VAL A 64 -1.29 -0.79 23.89
N ASN A 65 -2.34 -0.01 24.15
CA ASN A 65 -3.73 -0.36 23.81
C ASN A 65 -3.87 -0.70 22.32
N TYR A 66 -4.33 -1.92 22.01
CA TYR A 66 -4.43 -2.47 20.66
C TYR A 66 -3.12 -2.48 19.85
N GLY A 67 -1.97 -2.25 20.48
CA GLY A 67 -0.69 -2.15 19.79
C GLY A 67 -0.30 -3.45 19.08
N TRP A 68 -0.70 -4.61 19.60
CA TRP A 68 -0.53 -5.90 18.90
C TRP A 68 -1.27 -5.93 17.56
N ILE A 69 -2.52 -5.45 17.50
CA ILE A 69 -3.30 -5.42 16.25
C ILE A 69 -2.61 -4.51 15.25
N ILE A 70 -2.23 -3.30 15.67
CA ILE A 70 -1.57 -2.33 14.81
C ILE A 70 -0.25 -2.89 14.27
N ARG A 71 0.56 -3.52 15.13
CA ARG A 71 1.84 -4.14 14.74
C ARG A 71 1.65 -5.27 13.74
N TYR A 72 0.72 -6.19 14.00
CA TYR A 72 0.48 -7.30 13.08
C TYR A 72 -0.21 -6.86 11.79
N MET A 73 -1.06 -5.82 11.83
CA MET A 73 -1.64 -5.21 10.63
C MET A 73 -0.57 -4.55 9.77
N HIS A 74 0.39 -3.82 10.36
CA HIS A 74 1.52 -3.24 9.63
C HIS A 74 2.43 -4.32 9.00
N ALA A 75 2.71 -5.39 9.75
CA ALA A 75 3.58 -6.48 9.28
C ALA A 75 2.94 -7.30 8.16
N ASN A 76 1.68 -7.75 8.34
CA ASN A 76 0.96 -8.49 7.30
C ASN A 76 0.53 -7.59 6.15
N GLY A 77 0.26 -6.31 6.41
CA GLY A 77 -0.04 -5.30 5.41
C GLY A 77 1.11 -5.10 4.42
N ALA A 78 2.37 -5.17 4.89
CA ALA A 78 3.53 -5.18 3.99
C ALA A 78 3.52 -6.41 3.05
N SER A 79 3.17 -7.60 3.55
CA SER A 79 3.04 -8.80 2.70
C SER A 79 1.92 -8.65 1.66
N MET A 80 0.77 -8.13 2.08
CA MET A 80 -0.34 -7.84 1.17
C MET A 80 0.03 -6.79 0.12
N PHE A 81 0.83 -5.78 0.50
CA PHE A 81 1.36 -4.80 -0.44
C PHE A 81 2.14 -5.48 -1.58
N PHE A 82 3.08 -6.36 -1.25
CA PHE A 82 3.88 -7.07 -2.26
C PHE A 82 3.04 -8.04 -3.10
N ILE A 83 2.06 -8.73 -2.51
CA ILE A 83 1.11 -9.56 -3.28
C ILE A 83 0.38 -8.69 -4.31
N CYS A 84 -0.17 -7.56 -3.88
CA CYS A 84 -0.85 -6.62 -4.76
C CYS A 84 0.08 -6.09 -5.86
N LEU A 85 1.32 -5.78 -5.51
CA LEU A 85 2.32 -5.23 -6.42
C LEU A 85 2.65 -6.23 -7.53
N PHE A 86 2.99 -7.47 -7.18
CA PHE A 86 3.32 -8.49 -8.18
C PHE A 86 2.12 -8.85 -9.05
N MET A 87 0.91 -8.93 -8.49
CA MET A 87 -0.32 -9.12 -9.27
C MET A 87 -0.57 -7.94 -10.23
N HIS A 88 -0.32 -6.70 -9.78
CA HIS A 88 -0.47 -5.49 -10.59
C HIS A 88 0.52 -5.45 -11.77
N VAL A 89 1.79 -5.79 -11.52
CA VAL A 89 2.84 -5.90 -12.54
C VAL A 89 2.53 -7.03 -13.51
N GLY A 90 2.16 -8.21 -13.00
CA GLY A 90 1.78 -9.38 -13.81
C GLY A 90 0.62 -9.10 -14.76
N ARG A 91 -0.42 -8.40 -14.27
CA ARG A 91 -1.50 -7.88 -15.13
C ARG A 91 -0.94 -6.99 -16.24
N GLY A 92 -0.05 -6.06 -15.91
CA GLY A 92 0.53 -5.12 -16.87
C GLY A 92 1.33 -5.82 -17.98
N LEU A 93 2.04 -6.90 -17.64
CA LEU A 93 2.73 -7.75 -18.61
C LEU A 93 1.75 -8.52 -19.50
N TYR A 94 0.77 -9.20 -18.89
CA TYR A 94 -0.17 -10.07 -19.62
C TYR A 94 -1.05 -9.29 -20.63
N TYR A 95 -1.54 -8.11 -20.24
CA TYR A 95 -2.41 -7.28 -21.10
C TYR A 95 -1.65 -6.21 -21.88
N GLY A 96 -0.31 -6.21 -21.89
CA GLY A 96 0.48 -5.25 -22.66
C GLY A 96 0.37 -3.80 -22.16
N SER A 97 -0.02 -3.57 -20.91
CA SER A 97 -0.18 -2.22 -20.35
C SER A 97 1.14 -1.45 -20.23
N TYR A 98 2.29 -2.12 -20.31
CA TYR A 98 3.61 -1.49 -20.37
C TYR A 98 3.82 -0.59 -21.61
N THR A 99 2.95 -0.69 -22.61
CA THR A 99 2.93 0.23 -23.76
C THR A 99 2.62 1.68 -23.37
N PHE A 100 1.96 1.91 -22.23
CA PHE A 100 1.87 3.24 -21.61
C PHE A 100 3.19 3.58 -20.90
N LEU A 101 4.21 3.94 -21.69
CA LEU A 101 5.60 4.03 -21.25
C LEU A 101 5.80 4.89 -19.99
N GLU A 102 5.20 6.08 -19.93
CA GLU A 102 5.33 6.97 -18.76
C GLU A 102 4.73 6.34 -17.50
N THR A 103 3.50 5.81 -17.60
CA THR A 103 2.82 5.12 -16.50
C THR A 103 3.61 3.90 -16.04
N TRP A 104 4.16 3.14 -16.99
CA TRP A 104 4.97 1.96 -16.69
C TRP A 104 6.27 2.31 -15.99
N ASN A 105 7.03 3.29 -16.51
CA ASN A 105 8.30 3.72 -15.92
C ASN A 105 8.13 4.28 -14.51
N ILE A 106 7.07 5.07 -14.26
CA ILE A 106 6.71 5.51 -12.90
C ILE A 106 6.39 4.30 -12.03
N GLY A 107 5.67 3.30 -12.54
CA GLY A 107 5.40 2.05 -11.83
C GLY A 107 6.67 1.27 -11.46
N VAL A 108 7.68 1.24 -12.35
CA VAL A 108 8.99 0.64 -12.05
C VAL A 108 9.68 1.41 -10.94
N ILE A 109 9.67 2.75 -10.98
CA ILE A 109 10.23 3.58 -9.90
C ILE A 109 9.51 3.33 -8.58
N LEU A 110 8.18 3.21 -8.58
CA LEU A 110 7.40 2.93 -7.36
C LEU A 110 7.63 1.53 -6.77
N LEU A 111 8.15 0.59 -7.57
CA LEU A 111 8.50 -0.75 -7.12
C LEU A 111 9.84 -0.79 -6.37
N PHE A 112 10.77 0.12 -6.68
CA PHE A 112 12.11 0.19 -6.09
C PHE A 112 12.21 1.22 -4.96
#